data_AF-A0A7S2HEC7-F1
#
_entry.id   AF-A0A7S2HEC7-F1
#
_cell.length_a   1.000
_cell.length_b   1.000
_cell.length_c   1.000
_cell.angle_alpha   90.00
_cell.angle_beta   90.00
_cell.angle_gamma   90.00
#
_symmetry.space_group_name_H-M   'P 1'
#
loop_
_entity.id
_entity.type
_entity.pdbx_description
1 polymer ?
#
loop_
_entity_poly.entity_id
_entity_poly.type
_entity_poly.pdbx_seq_one_letter_code
_entity_poly.pdbx_strand_id
1 'polypeptide(L)'
;MRIFLAISATLGVIASATDNTVDLTSSSLDVSNDEIENLEDFMQGLLTGALEVSDPIAEDCVKDGEDVLATMKEAIHDIEQNTKDSVKEGVQLIGQAIQEATSDMAECALAVEQAEKLEKMAESLSNPWSFVWHAGKNIVVNHVEIQQEIDDAIDAWYQKDYYQTGYSIGEALAAIFVPDNLYHLEKKVQSAFKRLH
;
A
#
# COMPACT_ATOMS: atom_id res chain seq x y z
N MET A 1 -25.33 31.35 18.33
CA MET A 1 -24.22 31.83 17.49
C MET A 1 -24.17 30.93 16.27
N ARG A 2 -24.74 31.45 15.17
CA ARG A 2 -24.58 31.13 13.74
C ARG A 2 -24.74 29.67 13.27
N ILE A 3 -25.67 29.30 12.37
CA ILE A 3 -27.03 29.70 11.97
C ILE A 3 -27.41 28.62 10.93
N PHE A 4 -28.44 27.83 11.21
CA PHE A 4 -29.26 27.18 10.18
C PHE A 4 -29.96 28.28 9.39
N LEU A 5 -29.99 28.22 8.04
CA LEU A 5 -30.83 28.94 7.05
C LEU A 5 -29.99 29.18 5.78
N ALA A 6 -30.42 29.01 4.53
CA ALA A 6 -31.73 28.73 3.97
C ALA A 6 -31.53 28.15 2.55
N ILE A 7 -32.35 27.16 2.21
CA ILE A 7 -32.53 26.66 0.85
C ILE A 7 -33.37 27.72 0.10
N SER A 8 -32.75 28.47 -0.81
CA SER A 8 -33.47 29.35 -1.73
C SER A 8 -33.67 28.64 -3.05
N ALA A 9 -34.91 28.20 -3.28
CA ALA A 9 -35.38 27.75 -4.57
C ALA A 9 -35.44 28.92 -5.56
N THR A 10 -34.78 28.79 -6.70
CA THR A 10 -35.14 29.51 -7.92
C THR A 10 -35.31 28.52 -9.06
N LEU A 11 -36.53 28.49 -9.59
CA LEU A 11 -36.96 27.77 -10.77
C LEU A 11 -36.10 28.12 -12.00
N GLY A 12 -35.73 27.09 -12.75
CA GLY A 12 -36.01 27.03 -14.18
C GLY A 12 -34.86 27.34 -15.13
N VAL A 13 -34.15 26.29 -15.57
CA VAL A 13 -34.02 25.99 -17.00
C VAL A 13 -34.17 24.47 -17.18
N ILE A 14 -35.10 24.10 -18.04
CA ILE A 14 -35.42 22.75 -18.50
C ILE A 14 -34.59 22.46 -19.75
N ALA A 15 -33.77 21.40 -19.73
CA ALA A 15 -33.26 20.73 -20.92
C ALA A 15 -32.92 19.25 -20.60
N SER A 16 -33.94 18.41 -20.80
CA SER A 16 -33.94 17.04 -21.34
C SER A 16 -32.64 16.22 -21.46
N ALA A 17 -32.75 14.98 -20.95
CA ALA A 17 -32.13 13.71 -21.38
C ALA A 17 -30.81 13.26 -20.73
N THR A 18 -30.98 12.40 -19.70
CA THR A 18 -30.24 11.15 -19.41
C THR A 18 -28.76 11.05 -19.78
N ASP A 19 -27.89 11.21 -18.77
CA ASP A 19 -26.96 10.15 -18.37
C ASP A 19 -26.60 10.33 -16.88
N ASN A 20 -26.58 9.21 -16.14
CA ASN A 20 -26.14 9.18 -14.75
C ASN A 20 -24.61 9.17 -14.75
N THR A 21 -23.97 10.33 -14.80
CA THR A 21 -22.58 10.43 -14.33
C THR A 21 -22.63 10.75 -12.85
N VAL A 22 -22.49 9.70 -12.03
CA VAL A 22 -21.98 9.87 -10.67
C VAL A 22 -20.58 10.42 -10.85
N ASP A 23 -20.45 11.73 -10.64
CA ASP A 23 -19.17 12.41 -10.50
C ASP A 23 -18.55 11.92 -9.18
N LEU A 24 -17.69 10.90 -9.27
CA LEU A 24 -16.86 10.40 -8.17
C LEU A 24 -15.54 11.17 -8.06
N THR A 25 -15.34 12.22 -8.85
CA THR A 25 -14.08 12.97 -8.82
C THR A 25 -14.24 14.26 -8.03
N SER A 26 -13.99 14.13 -6.72
CA SER A 26 -13.42 15.13 -5.80
C SER A 26 -14.21 15.29 -4.49
N SER A 27 -13.72 14.62 -3.46
CA SER A 27 -13.38 15.31 -2.20
C SER A 27 -12.54 14.40 -1.30
N SER A 28 -11.34 14.86 -0.92
CA SER A 28 -10.55 14.53 0.29
C SER A 28 -9.21 13.77 0.23
N LEU A 29 -8.66 13.41 -0.94
CA LEU A 29 -7.31 12.84 -1.01
C LEU A 29 -6.29 13.76 -1.70
N ASP A 30 -6.14 14.99 -1.22
CA ASP A 30 -4.98 15.80 -1.60
C ASP A 30 -3.77 15.21 -0.86
N VAL A 31 -2.87 14.54 -1.59
CA VAL A 31 -1.53 14.20 -1.11
C VAL A 31 -0.75 15.51 -1.04
N SER A 32 -0.28 15.90 0.14
CA SER A 32 0.46 17.16 0.27
C SER A 32 1.89 17.01 -0.28
N ASN A 33 2.50 18.11 -0.74
CA ASN A 33 3.87 18.08 -1.26
C ASN A 33 4.90 17.49 -0.29
N ASP A 34 4.62 17.53 1.03
CA ASP A 34 5.40 16.90 2.10
C ASP A 34 5.37 15.37 2.02
N GLU A 35 4.28 14.77 1.54
CA GLU A 35 4.14 13.31 1.43
C GLU A 35 4.87 12.79 0.19
N ILE A 36 4.84 13.54 -0.92
CA ILE A 36 5.52 13.21 -2.19
C ILE A 36 7.04 13.11 -2.01
N GLU A 37 7.63 14.00 -1.18
CA GLU A 37 9.06 13.94 -0.84
C GLU A 37 9.44 12.64 -0.09
N ASN A 38 8.48 11.90 0.46
CA ASN A 38 8.71 10.70 1.27
C ASN A 38 8.39 9.38 0.54
N LEU A 39 8.22 9.41 -0.80
CA LEU A 39 8.07 8.17 -1.56
C LEU A 39 9.34 7.30 -1.51
N GLU A 40 10.53 7.92 -1.50
CA GLU A 40 11.79 7.17 -1.37
C GLU A 40 11.81 6.37 -0.06
N ASP A 41 11.43 6.99 1.05
CA ASP A 41 11.33 6.35 2.36
C ASP A 41 10.33 5.19 2.33
N PHE A 42 9.14 5.41 1.77
CA PHE A 42 8.14 4.34 1.59
C PHE A 42 8.72 3.17 0.79
N MET A 43 9.36 3.44 -0.34
CA MET A 43 9.92 2.40 -1.21
C MET A 43 11.08 1.66 -0.56
N GLN A 44 11.97 2.38 0.13
CA GLN A 44 13.06 1.79 0.89
C GLN A 44 12.51 0.88 1.99
N GLY A 45 11.50 1.35 2.72
CA GLY A 45 10.78 0.55 3.71
C GLY A 45 10.22 -0.72 3.09
N LEU A 46 9.45 -0.58 2.01
CA LEU A 46 8.80 -1.70 1.29
C LEU A 46 9.80 -2.77 0.87
N LEU A 47 10.91 -2.38 0.24
CA LEU A 47 11.97 -3.31 -0.16
C LEU A 47 12.66 -3.96 1.04
N THR A 48 12.89 -3.19 2.11
CA THR A 48 13.51 -3.71 3.32
C THR A 48 12.62 -4.74 3.99
N GLY A 49 11.31 -4.49 4.09
CA GLY A 49 10.37 -5.42 4.71
C GLY A 49 10.05 -6.65 3.85
N ALA A 50 9.91 -6.47 2.53
CA ALA A 50 9.51 -7.56 1.64
C ALA A 50 10.67 -8.48 1.25
N LEU A 51 11.88 -7.92 1.10
CA LEU A 51 13.02 -8.59 0.46
C LEU A 51 14.31 -8.49 1.26
N GLU A 52 14.29 -7.91 2.46
CA GLU A 52 15.47 -7.64 3.30
C GLU A 52 16.55 -6.80 2.61
N VAL A 53 16.16 -5.94 1.67
CA VAL A 53 17.09 -5.09 0.92
C VAL A 53 17.31 -3.78 1.69
N SER A 54 18.47 -3.65 2.31
CA SER A 54 18.87 -2.45 3.06
C SER A 54 19.68 -1.44 2.24
N ASP A 55 20.03 -1.78 1.00
CA ASP A 55 20.78 -0.88 0.14
C ASP A 55 19.89 0.30 -0.27
N PRO A 56 20.37 1.56 -0.19
CA PRO A 56 19.62 2.73 -0.59
C PRO A 56 19.17 2.63 -2.06
N ILE A 57 17.89 2.87 -2.31
CA ILE A 57 17.39 3.09 -3.67
C ILE A 57 17.96 4.41 -4.18
N ALA A 58 18.38 4.47 -5.44
CA ALA A 58 18.80 5.76 -6.01
C ALA A 58 17.59 6.66 -6.24
N GLU A 59 17.67 7.94 -5.86
CA GLU A 59 16.62 8.95 -6.04
C GLU A 59 16.06 8.97 -7.48
N ASP A 60 16.92 8.82 -8.49
CA ASP A 60 16.55 8.79 -9.91
C ASP A 60 15.68 7.58 -10.32
N CYS A 61 15.54 6.58 -9.44
CA CYS A 61 14.78 5.34 -9.68
C CYS A 61 13.32 5.41 -9.26
N VAL A 62 12.91 6.51 -8.63
CA VAL A 62 11.54 6.74 -8.16
C VAL A 62 11.00 7.94 -8.93
N LYS A 63 9.98 7.73 -9.76
CA LYS A 63 9.33 8.80 -10.53
C LYS A 63 7.87 8.92 -10.10
N ASP A 64 7.30 10.12 -10.29
CA ASP A 64 5.87 10.43 -10.16
C ASP A 64 5.13 9.76 -8.97
N GLY A 65 5.57 10.07 -7.75
CA GLY A 65 5.07 9.44 -6.53
C GLY A 65 3.71 9.88 -5.99
N GLU A 66 3.07 10.82 -6.66
CA GLU A 66 1.75 11.33 -6.29
C GLU A 66 0.70 10.22 -6.32
N ASP A 67 0.69 9.42 -7.39
CA ASP A 67 -0.30 8.37 -7.60
C ASP A 67 -0.09 7.22 -6.60
N VAL A 68 1.15 6.81 -6.34
CA VAL A 68 1.47 5.72 -5.39
C VAL A 68 0.95 6.04 -3.99
N LEU A 69 1.22 7.25 -3.49
CA LEU A 69 0.82 7.65 -2.14
C LEU A 69 -0.69 7.92 -2.06
N ALA A 70 -1.31 8.43 -3.13
CA ALA A 70 -2.76 8.59 -3.19
C ALA A 70 -3.47 7.23 -3.14
N THR A 71 -3.02 6.28 -3.97
CA THR A 71 -3.52 4.90 -4.00
C THR A 71 -3.32 4.22 -2.63
N MET A 72 -2.16 4.41 -2.00
CA MET A 72 -1.90 3.87 -0.66
C MET A 72 -2.81 4.46 0.42
N LYS A 73 -3.09 5.77 0.36
CA LYS A 73 -4.00 6.44 1.28
C LYS A 73 -5.42 5.86 1.20
N GLU A 74 -5.90 5.63 -0.02
CA GLU A 74 -7.19 4.99 -0.27
C GLU A 74 -7.19 3.54 0.25
N ALA A 75 -6.10 2.81 0.01
CA ALA A 75 -5.95 1.44 0.49
C ALA A 75 -6.07 1.32 2.01
N ILE A 76 -5.36 2.20 2.74
CA ILE A 76 -5.40 2.25 4.21
C ILE A 76 -6.81 2.58 4.68
N HIS A 77 -7.44 3.59 4.09
CA HIS A 77 -8.81 3.97 4.43
C HIS A 77 -9.80 2.80 4.26
N ASP A 78 -9.68 2.01 3.20
CA ASP A 78 -10.58 0.89 2.93
C ASP A 78 -10.34 -0.31 3.87
N ILE A 79 -9.08 -0.58 4.21
CA ILE A 79 -8.71 -1.62 5.20
C ILE A 79 -9.30 -1.27 6.57
N GLU A 80 -9.24 0.00 6.98
CA GLU A 80 -9.76 0.47 8.27
C GLU A 80 -11.27 0.29 8.43
N GLN A 81 -12.04 0.29 7.33
CA GLN A 81 -13.49 0.03 7.41
C GLN A 81 -13.80 -1.40 7.90
N ASN A 82 -12.82 -2.31 7.83
CA ASN A 82 -12.87 -3.65 8.39
C ASN A 82 -14.07 -4.50 7.93
N THR A 83 -14.58 -4.21 6.73
CA THR A 83 -15.57 -5.03 6.04
C THR A 83 -14.88 -5.95 5.04
N LYS A 84 -15.52 -7.05 4.66
CA LYS A 84 -14.93 -7.98 3.69
C LYS A 84 -14.65 -7.33 2.33
N ASP A 85 -15.56 -6.46 1.89
CA ASP A 85 -15.47 -5.82 0.59
C ASP A 85 -14.42 -4.70 0.63
N SER A 86 -14.42 -3.88 1.67
CA SER A 86 -13.42 -2.81 1.84
C SER A 86 -12.00 -3.34 2.06
N VAL A 87 -11.80 -4.38 2.88
CA VAL A 87 -10.48 -5.00 3.04
C VAL A 87 -10.00 -5.60 1.72
N LYS A 88 -10.90 -6.18 0.94
CA LYS A 88 -10.55 -6.68 -0.39
C LYS A 88 -10.13 -5.53 -1.32
N GLU A 89 -10.90 -4.46 -1.37
CA GLU A 89 -10.59 -3.26 -2.18
C GLU A 89 -9.24 -2.66 -1.77
N GLY A 90 -9.00 -2.48 -0.46
CA GLY A 90 -7.73 -1.99 0.04
C GLY A 90 -6.53 -2.89 -0.28
N VAL A 91 -6.69 -4.23 -0.21
CA VAL A 91 -5.63 -5.16 -0.65
C VAL A 91 -5.35 -5.04 -2.14
N GLN A 92 -6.36 -4.82 -2.97
CA GLN A 92 -6.18 -4.59 -4.41
C GLN A 92 -5.46 -3.26 -4.67
N LEU A 93 -5.80 -2.21 -3.92
CA LEU A 93 -5.12 -0.91 -3.99
C LEU A 93 -3.66 -0.99 -3.53
N ILE A 94 -3.34 -1.79 -2.49
CA ILE A 94 -1.92 -2.08 -2.13
C ILE A 94 -1.20 -2.71 -3.32
N GLY A 95 -1.80 -3.73 -3.96
CA GLY A 95 -1.23 -4.36 -5.15
C GLY A 95 -0.99 -3.35 -6.28
N GLN A 96 -1.97 -2.48 -6.53
CA GLN A 96 -1.86 -1.42 -7.53
C GLN A 96 -0.74 -0.42 -7.19
N ALA A 97 -0.67 0.07 -5.96
CA ALA A 97 0.36 1.03 -5.53
C ALA A 97 1.77 0.45 -5.68
N ILE A 98 1.97 -0.84 -5.38
CA ILE A 98 3.26 -1.52 -5.57
C ILE A 98 3.59 -1.66 -7.06
N GLN A 99 2.60 -1.98 -7.90
CA GLN A 99 2.80 -2.07 -9.36
C GLN A 99 3.17 -0.70 -9.95
N GLU A 100 2.45 0.35 -9.56
CA GLU A 100 2.76 1.74 -9.93
C GLU A 100 4.21 2.07 -9.52
N ALA A 101 4.55 1.83 -8.26
CA ALA A 101 5.86 2.18 -7.73
C ALA A 101 7.04 1.37 -8.32
N THR A 102 6.80 0.12 -8.73
CA THR A 102 7.84 -0.74 -9.34
C THR A 102 7.95 -0.56 -10.85
N SER A 103 6.92 -0.05 -11.52
CA SER A 103 6.93 0.18 -12.97
C SER A 103 8.01 1.19 -13.39
N ASP A 104 8.28 2.19 -12.56
CA ASP A 104 9.34 3.18 -12.77
C ASP A 104 10.74 2.65 -12.43
N MET A 105 10.82 1.63 -11.57
CA MET A 105 12.07 0.99 -11.17
C MET A 105 12.63 0.05 -12.25
N ALA A 106 11.85 -0.34 -13.26
CA ALA A 106 12.31 -1.18 -14.36
C ALA A 106 13.47 -0.55 -15.17
N GLU A 107 13.61 0.77 -15.11
CA GLU A 107 14.72 1.51 -15.71
C GLU A 107 15.97 1.59 -14.79
N CYS A 108 15.84 1.17 -13.53
CA CYS A 108 16.89 1.22 -12.50
C CYS A 108 17.65 -0.11 -12.41
N ALA A 109 18.86 -0.16 -12.97
CA ALA A 109 19.67 -1.39 -13.04
C ALA A 109 20.00 -2.03 -11.67
N LEU A 110 19.95 -1.28 -10.57
CA LEU A 110 20.21 -1.78 -9.22
C LEU A 110 19.00 -2.46 -8.56
N ALA A 111 17.81 -2.35 -9.16
CA ALA A 111 16.57 -2.77 -8.52
C ALA A 111 15.66 -3.68 -9.38
N VAL A 112 16.08 -4.07 -10.60
CA VAL A 112 15.23 -4.86 -11.52
C VAL A 112 14.79 -6.20 -10.91
N GLU A 113 15.69 -6.95 -10.27
CA GLU A 113 15.33 -8.25 -9.68
C GLU A 113 14.35 -8.08 -8.50
N GLN A 114 14.55 -7.04 -7.69
CA GLN A 114 13.73 -6.71 -6.55
C GLN A 114 12.34 -6.25 -7.00
N ALA A 115 12.28 -5.37 -8.00
CA ALA A 115 11.06 -4.89 -8.62
C ALA A 115 10.25 -6.06 -9.21
N GLU A 116 10.88 -6.98 -9.96
CA GLU A 116 10.19 -8.17 -10.49
C GLU A 116 9.62 -9.09 -9.39
N LYS A 117 10.28 -9.18 -8.22
CA LYS A 117 9.76 -9.97 -7.09
C LYS A 117 8.54 -9.28 -6.47
N LEU A 118 8.62 -7.97 -6.23
CA LEU A 118 7.51 -7.18 -5.71
C LEU A 118 6.32 -7.17 -6.67
N GLU A 119 6.56 -7.02 -7.97
CA GLU A 119 5.51 -7.05 -9.00
C GLU A 119 4.75 -8.38 -8.98
N LYS A 120 5.44 -9.53 -8.85
CA LYS A 120 4.78 -10.84 -8.72
C LYS A 120 3.95 -10.99 -7.45
N MET A 121 4.42 -10.41 -6.34
CA MET A 121 3.64 -10.37 -5.10
C MET A 121 2.38 -9.51 -5.28
N ALA A 122 2.54 -8.33 -5.89
CA ALA A 122 1.47 -7.39 -6.16
C ALA A 122 0.41 -7.94 -7.14
N GLU A 123 0.83 -8.58 -8.23
CA GLU A 123 -0.06 -9.31 -9.15
C GLU A 123 -0.89 -10.36 -8.41
N SER A 124 -0.28 -11.02 -7.41
CA SER A 124 -0.95 -12.03 -6.61
C SER A 124 -1.96 -11.42 -5.63
N LEU A 125 -1.77 -10.18 -5.16
CA LEU A 125 -2.77 -9.46 -4.37
C LEU A 125 -3.97 -9.02 -5.22
N SER A 126 -3.70 -8.52 -6.44
CA SER A 126 -4.72 -8.03 -7.35
C SER A 126 -5.55 -9.15 -8.00
N ASN A 127 -5.06 -10.41 -7.96
CA ASN A 127 -5.72 -11.57 -8.54
C ASN A 127 -6.26 -12.56 -7.47
N PRO A 128 -7.59 -12.70 -7.31
CA PRO A 128 -8.20 -13.57 -6.31
C PRO A 128 -7.80 -15.05 -6.39
N TRP A 129 -7.52 -15.55 -7.61
CA TRP A 129 -7.15 -16.95 -7.81
C TRP A 129 -5.67 -17.19 -7.51
N SER A 130 -4.80 -16.26 -7.90
CA SER A 130 -3.37 -16.32 -7.56
C SER A 130 -3.17 -16.20 -6.05
N PHE A 131 -3.88 -15.28 -5.40
CA PHE A 131 -3.86 -15.08 -3.96
C PHE A 131 -4.16 -16.37 -3.20
N VAL A 132 -5.26 -17.06 -3.52
CA VAL A 132 -5.63 -18.30 -2.81
C VAL A 132 -4.60 -19.41 -3.00
N TRP A 133 -3.98 -19.52 -4.17
CA TRP A 133 -3.01 -20.58 -4.47
C TRP A 133 -1.63 -20.32 -3.86
N HIS A 134 -1.13 -19.09 -3.95
CA HIS A 134 0.21 -18.73 -3.53
C HIS A 134 0.29 -18.30 -2.06
N ALA A 135 -0.78 -17.69 -1.53
CA ALA A 135 -0.79 -17.14 -0.19
C ALA A 135 -1.64 -17.92 0.83
N GLY A 136 -2.60 -18.74 0.38
CA GLY A 136 -3.65 -19.29 1.24
C GLY A 136 -3.14 -20.07 2.46
N LYS A 137 -2.04 -20.82 2.35
CA LYS A 137 -1.45 -21.53 3.50
C LYS A 137 -0.77 -20.56 4.46
N ASN A 138 0.09 -19.70 3.94
CA ASN A 138 0.89 -18.78 4.74
C ASN A 138 0.02 -17.76 5.46
N ILE A 139 -1.06 -17.27 4.83
CA ILE A 139 -2.04 -16.39 5.50
C ILE A 139 -2.63 -17.07 6.74
N VAL A 140 -2.97 -18.36 6.67
CA VAL A 140 -3.54 -19.07 7.83
C VAL A 140 -2.51 -19.26 8.94
N VAL A 141 -1.27 -19.57 8.57
CA VAL A 141 -0.19 -19.80 9.54
C VAL A 141 0.24 -18.49 10.20
N ASN A 142 0.44 -17.45 9.40
CA ASN A 142 1.00 -16.16 9.77
C ASN A 142 -0.07 -15.09 10.02
N HIS A 143 -1.34 -15.46 10.23
CA HIS A 143 -2.44 -14.49 10.33
C HIS A 143 -2.23 -13.46 11.44
N VAL A 144 -1.60 -13.83 12.55
CA VAL A 144 -1.33 -12.92 13.68
C VAL A 144 -0.27 -11.91 13.28
N GLU A 145 0.82 -12.39 12.67
CA GLU A 145 1.91 -11.56 12.18
C GLU A 145 1.40 -10.61 11.10
N ILE A 146 0.67 -11.11 10.09
CA ILE A 146 0.09 -10.27 9.03
C ILE A 146 -0.82 -9.20 9.63
N GLN A 147 -1.67 -9.55 10.59
CA GLN A 147 -2.52 -8.56 11.23
C GLN A 147 -1.71 -7.48 11.98
N GLN A 148 -0.66 -7.88 12.70
CA GLN A 148 0.25 -6.95 13.38
C GLN A 148 0.94 -6.01 12.40
N GLU A 149 1.48 -6.54 11.30
CA GLU A 149 2.18 -5.72 10.30
C GLU A 149 1.21 -4.75 9.58
N ILE A 150 -0.06 -5.12 9.39
CA ILE A 150 -1.09 -4.20 8.88
C ILE A 150 -1.45 -3.12 9.90
N ASP A 151 -1.66 -3.48 11.16
CA ASP A 151 -1.95 -2.51 12.23
C ASP A 151 -0.77 -1.52 12.38
N ASP A 152 0.47 -2.02 12.36
CA ASP A 152 1.69 -1.20 12.42
C ASP A 152 1.83 -0.29 11.19
N ALA A 153 1.46 -0.76 9.98
CA ALA A 153 1.45 0.07 8.78
C ALA A 153 0.46 1.25 8.89
N ILE A 154 -0.75 0.99 9.38
CA ILE A 154 -1.79 2.00 9.58
C ILE A 154 -1.33 3.03 10.62
N ASP A 155 -0.82 2.57 11.76
CA ASP A 155 -0.31 3.44 12.82
C ASP A 155 0.87 4.30 12.33
N ALA A 156 1.79 3.74 11.54
CA ALA A 156 2.92 4.45 10.95
C ALA A 156 2.47 5.50 9.93
N TRP A 157 1.49 5.17 9.09
CA TRP A 157 0.95 6.10 8.11
C TRP A 157 0.38 7.36 8.75
N TYR A 158 -0.40 7.22 9.83
CA TYR A 158 -0.94 8.36 10.57
C TYR A 158 0.13 9.17 11.31
N GLN A 159 1.26 8.55 11.63
CA GLN A 159 2.44 9.21 12.19
C GLN A 159 3.32 9.86 11.12
N LYS A 160 2.98 9.71 9.84
CA LYS A 160 3.80 10.10 8.68
C LYS A 160 5.18 9.42 8.65
N ASP A 161 5.28 8.23 9.23
CA ASP A 161 6.47 7.39 9.13
C ASP A 161 6.33 6.51 7.89
N TYR A 162 6.64 7.10 6.72
CA TYR A 162 6.46 6.44 5.42
C TYR A 162 7.39 5.24 5.26
N TYR A 163 8.61 5.30 5.79
CA TYR A 163 9.51 4.16 5.85
C TYR A 163 8.88 3.01 6.63
N GLN A 164 8.41 3.25 7.85
CA GLN A 164 7.80 2.20 8.66
C GLN A 164 6.49 1.69 8.04
N THR A 165 5.72 2.56 7.36
CA THR A 165 4.55 2.13 6.58
C THR A 165 4.96 1.13 5.51
N GLY A 166 5.91 1.50 4.65
CA GLY A 166 6.42 0.63 3.60
C GLY A 166 6.99 -0.66 4.16
N TYR A 167 7.80 -0.57 5.23
CA TYR A 167 8.40 -1.71 5.91
C TYR A 167 7.37 -2.72 6.39
N SER A 168 6.33 -2.26 7.09
CA SER A 168 5.31 -3.15 7.65
C SER A 168 4.47 -3.79 6.54
N ILE A 169 4.13 -3.05 5.47
CA ILE A 169 3.50 -3.63 4.28
C ILE A 169 4.41 -4.68 3.63
N GLY A 170 5.71 -4.40 3.52
CA GLY A 170 6.69 -5.33 3.00
C GLY A 170 6.77 -6.62 3.83
N GLU A 171 6.80 -6.51 5.15
CA GLU A 171 6.80 -7.66 6.05
C GLU A 171 5.50 -8.48 5.94
N ALA A 172 4.35 -7.82 5.74
CA ALA A 172 3.10 -8.50 5.45
C ALA A 172 3.18 -9.28 4.12
N LEU A 173 3.75 -8.70 3.06
CA LEU A 173 3.99 -9.39 1.79
C LEU A 173 4.92 -10.59 1.97
N ALA A 174 5.99 -10.45 2.73
CA ALA A 174 6.91 -11.53 3.03
C ALA A 174 6.19 -12.67 3.79
N ALA A 175 5.43 -12.33 4.83
CA ALA A 175 4.63 -13.29 5.59
C ALA A 175 3.61 -14.04 4.73
N ILE A 176 3.12 -13.41 3.66
CA ILE A 176 2.14 -13.97 2.73
C ILE A 176 2.82 -14.86 1.67
N PHE A 177 3.90 -14.40 1.03
CA PHE A 177 4.44 -15.02 -0.19
C PHE A 177 5.77 -15.77 -0.02
N VAL A 178 6.53 -15.51 1.04
CA VAL A 178 7.77 -16.26 1.33
C VAL A 178 7.40 -17.60 1.98
N PRO A 179 8.08 -18.72 1.65
CA PRO A 179 7.86 -19.99 2.34
C PRO A 179 8.00 -19.83 3.86
N ASP A 180 6.99 -20.28 4.60
CA ASP A 180 6.88 -20.18 6.08
C ASP A 180 8.19 -20.50 6.85
N ASN A 181 8.87 -21.59 6.46
CA ASN A 181 10.11 -22.00 7.09
C ASN A 181 11.25 -20.98 6.88
N LEU A 182 11.29 -20.31 5.72
CA LEU A 182 12.27 -19.30 5.40
C LEU A 182 11.95 -17.98 6.10
N TYR A 183 10.69 -17.54 6.05
CA TYR A 183 10.22 -16.32 6.71
C TYR A 183 10.54 -16.30 8.22
N HIS A 184 10.23 -17.38 8.94
CA HIS A 184 10.54 -17.47 10.36
C HIS A 184 12.03 -17.65 10.68
N LEU A 185 12.84 -18.15 9.73
CA LEU A 185 14.30 -18.21 9.89
C LEU A 185 14.89 -16.79 9.77
N GLU A 186 14.45 -16.02 8.79
CA GLU A 186 14.85 -14.62 8.56
C GLU A 186 14.55 -13.75 9.79
N LYS A 187 13.30 -13.73 10.27
CA LYS A 187 12.92 -13.03 11.52
C LYS A 187 13.78 -13.45 12.73
N LYS A 188 14.11 -14.73 12.86
CA LYS A 188 14.98 -15.21 13.95
C LYS A 188 16.40 -14.68 13.82
N VAL A 189 16.98 -14.71 12.62
CA VAL A 189 18.33 -14.19 12.34
C VAL A 189 18.39 -12.69 12.64
N GLN A 190 17.41 -11.91 12.16
CA GLN A 190 17.33 -10.48 12.46
C GLN A 190 17.22 -10.21 13.96
N SER A 191 16.35 -10.95 14.67
CA SER A 191 16.19 -10.81 16.12
C SER A 191 17.46 -11.15 16.90
N ALA A 192 18.27 -12.08 16.40
CA ALA A 192 19.55 -12.44 16.99
C ALA A 192 20.59 -11.35 16.74
N PHE A 193 20.65 -10.79 15.53
CA PHE A 193 21.55 -9.70 15.18
C PHE A 193 21.26 -8.44 16.01
N LYS A 194 19.99 -8.06 16.17
CA LYS A 194 19.58 -6.92 17.00
C LYS A 194 19.93 -7.07 18.49
N ARG A 195 20.17 -8.28 18.98
CA ARG A 195 20.63 -8.52 20.37
C ARG A 195 22.14 -8.43 20.53
N LEU A 196 22.89 -8.40 19.43
CA LEU A 196 24.36 -8.36 19.43
C LEU A 196 24.91 -6.93 19.32
N HIS A 197 24.05 -5.94 19.11
CA HIS A 197 24.36 -4.51 19.01
C HIS A 197 23.46 -3.70 19.93
#